data_AF-A0A956KRD9-F1
#
_entry.id   AF-A0A956KRD9-F1
#
_cell.length_a   1.000
_cell.length_b   1.000
_cell.length_c   1.000
_cell.angle_alpha   90.00
_cell.angle_beta   90.00
_cell.angle_gamma   90.00
#
_symmetry.space_group_name_H-M   'P 1'
#
loop_
_entity.id
_entity.type
_entity.pdbx_description
1 polymer ?
#
loop_
_entity_poly.entity_id
_entity_poly.type
_entity_poly.pdbx_seq_one_letter_code
_entity_poly.pdbx_strand_id
1 'polypeptide(L)'
;VGLSGSLYSNGEYPLTGPGTGPSYHVSRETLEGTPALVKAPVMINPNQAAVLLSKSIGANQMVDGRFEVTASDGAYLYAVVTNSSSANPAINATQGGPATGDILMGGPNAYGREAGVYEHSEFLADFSVELPADVGHLGFCFNTAGKFAWQGTTLQDQTAGGLAVLDDSAERTWGNYGHHLRVELEIINPGDQSRTLTVALGSLFTAAMDQPSFTWSAPMRVGPLGSEQIVDVWTTPTMPVDELGSWMIDPGSTVVTVEVFVPGLITAGQQLQLWVN
;
A
#
# COMPACT_ATOMS: atom_id res chain seq x y z
N VAL A 1 -21.05 -9.34 12.98
CA VAL A 1 -19.91 -9.15 12.05
C VAL A 1 -20.32 -8.22 10.93
N GLY A 2 -19.67 -7.05 10.82
CA GLY A 2 -19.80 -6.11 9.70
C GLY A 2 -18.64 -6.27 8.72
N LEU A 3 -18.83 -5.76 7.50
CA LEU A 3 -17.81 -5.75 6.45
C LEU A 3 -17.88 -4.42 5.70
N SER A 4 -16.76 -3.72 5.56
CA SER A 4 -16.62 -2.56 4.68
C SER A 4 -15.32 -2.64 3.89
N GLY A 5 -15.36 -2.29 2.60
CA GLY A 5 -14.17 -2.29 1.77
C GLY A 5 -14.47 -2.39 0.29
N SER A 6 -13.47 -2.81 -0.47
CA SER A 6 -13.51 -2.80 -1.94
C SER A 6 -12.78 -4.02 -2.50
N LEU A 7 -13.28 -4.56 -3.60
CA LEU A 7 -12.68 -5.68 -4.33
C LEU A 7 -12.94 -5.51 -5.81
N TYR A 8 -11.86 -5.47 -6.59
CA TYR A 8 -11.90 -5.24 -8.02
C TYR A 8 -11.06 -6.25 -8.78
N SER A 9 -11.45 -6.53 -10.02
CA SER A 9 -10.64 -7.27 -10.97
C SER A 9 -10.09 -6.38 -12.06
N ASN A 10 -9.05 -6.87 -12.75
CA ASN A 10 -8.54 -6.23 -13.96
C ASN A 10 -9.54 -6.27 -15.15
N GLY A 11 -10.67 -6.97 -15.03
CA GLY A 11 -11.77 -6.86 -15.98
C GLY A 11 -12.65 -5.64 -15.74
N GLU A 12 -12.76 -5.17 -14.50
CA GLU A 12 -13.49 -3.94 -14.13
C GLU A 12 -12.58 -2.72 -14.30
N TYR A 13 -11.35 -2.81 -13.77
CA TYR A 13 -10.34 -1.77 -13.86
C TYR A 13 -9.07 -2.31 -14.52
N PRO A 14 -8.96 -2.25 -15.85
CA PRO A 14 -7.79 -2.76 -16.56
C PRO A 14 -6.54 -1.96 -16.20
N LEU A 15 -5.36 -2.60 -16.27
CA LEU A 15 -4.08 -1.97 -16.04
C LEU A 15 -3.53 -1.42 -17.36
N THR A 16 -3.78 -0.15 -17.64
CA THR A 16 -3.44 0.49 -18.93
C THR A 16 -2.59 1.76 -18.81
N GLY A 17 -2.20 2.16 -17.60
CA GLY A 17 -1.39 3.35 -17.38
C GLY A 17 -1.59 4.01 -16.01
N PRO A 18 -1.30 5.32 -15.90
CA PRO A 18 -1.48 6.10 -14.66
C PRO A 18 -2.89 6.01 -14.11
N GLY A 19 -3.02 5.80 -12.81
CA GLY A 19 -4.32 5.81 -12.14
C GLY A 19 -5.24 4.65 -12.54
N THR A 20 -4.67 3.52 -12.98
CA THR A 20 -5.43 2.35 -13.44
C THR A 20 -5.07 1.07 -12.68
N GLY A 21 -5.89 0.03 -12.85
CA GLY A 21 -5.69 -1.28 -12.24
C GLY A 21 -6.47 -1.47 -10.93
N PRO A 22 -6.81 -2.73 -10.58
CA PRO A 22 -7.66 -3.01 -9.42
C PRO A 22 -7.02 -2.54 -8.11
N SER A 23 -5.71 -2.71 -7.96
CA SER A 23 -4.95 -2.33 -6.76
C SER A 23 -4.96 -0.81 -6.52
N TYR A 24 -4.80 -0.02 -7.58
CA TYR A 24 -4.87 1.43 -7.51
C TYR A 24 -6.26 1.90 -7.01
N HIS A 25 -7.34 1.36 -7.56
CA HIS A 25 -8.70 1.73 -7.15
C HIS A 25 -9.03 1.33 -5.71
N VAL A 26 -8.60 0.13 -5.28
CA VAL A 26 -8.73 -0.29 -3.87
C VAL A 26 -7.97 0.66 -2.95
N SER A 27 -6.71 0.99 -3.26
CA SER A 27 -5.92 1.94 -2.47
C SER A 27 -6.56 3.32 -2.42
N ARG A 28 -7.12 3.82 -3.53
CA ARG A 28 -7.75 5.13 -3.61
C ARG A 28 -8.98 5.23 -2.73
N GLU A 29 -9.91 4.29 -2.85
CA GLU A 29 -11.12 4.27 -2.02
C GLU A 29 -10.79 4.07 -0.54
N THR A 30 -9.73 3.33 -0.24
CA THR A 30 -9.23 3.19 1.14
C THR A 30 -8.73 4.52 1.68
N LEU A 31 -7.92 5.28 0.91
CA LEU A 31 -7.49 6.62 1.31
C LEU A 31 -8.69 7.54 1.49
N GLU A 32 -9.59 7.58 0.51
CA GLU A 32 -10.78 8.44 0.53
C GLU A 32 -11.77 8.09 1.66
N GLY A 33 -11.68 6.88 2.23
CA GLY A 33 -12.67 6.39 3.19
C GLY A 33 -14.03 6.13 2.54
N THR A 34 -14.03 5.76 1.25
CA THR A 34 -15.22 5.59 0.40
C THR A 34 -15.35 4.13 -0.07
N PRO A 35 -15.48 3.15 0.85
CA PRO A 35 -15.54 1.74 0.46
C PRO A 35 -16.74 1.47 -0.45
N ALA A 36 -16.51 0.76 -1.56
CA ALA A 36 -17.55 0.42 -2.52
C ALA A 36 -18.61 -0.53 -1.96
N LEU A 37 -18.24 -1.34 -0.97
CA LEU A 37 -19.13 -2.24 -0.26
C LEU A 37 -19.16 -1.88 1.21
N VAL A 38 -20.36 -1.65 1.74
CA VAL A 38 -20.63 -1.61 3.18
C VAL A 38 -21.80 -2.55 3.45
N LYS A 39 -21.55 -3.59 4.25
CA LYS A 39 -22.59 -4.52 4.69
C LYS A 39 -22.97 -4.24 6.13
N ALA A 40 -24.29 -4.17 6.35
CA ALA A 40 -24.84 -4.13 7.70
C ALA A 40 -24.34 -5.34 8.51
N PRO A 41 -24.04 -5.16 9.81
CA PRO A 41 -23.60 -6.26 10.65
C PRO A 41 -24.61 -7.42 10.66
N VAL A 42 -24.11 -8.63 10.46
CA VAL A 42 -24.90 -9.86 10.61
C VAL A 42 -24.56 -10.58 11.90
N MET A 43 -25.56 -11.22 12.51
CA MET A 43 -25.34 -12.14 13.62
C MET A 43 -24.83 -13.47 13.07
N ILE A 44 -23.73 -13.96 13.62
CA ILE A 44 -23.18 -15.29 13.33
C ILE A 44 -23.16 -16.02 14.67
N ASN A 45 -23.94 -17.09 14.80
CA ASN A 45 -23.93 -17.88 16.04
C ASN A 45 -22.67 -18.74 16.12
N PRO A 46 -22.29 -19.21 17.32
CA PRO A 46 -21.18 -20.14 17.47
C PRO A 46 -21.27 -21.34 16.52
N ASN A 47 -20.13 -21.73 15.93
CA ASN A 47 -20.02 -22.84 14.98
C ASN A 47 -20.83 -22.66 13.67
N GLN A 48 -21.22 -21.44 13.33
CA GLN A 48 -21.82 -21.12 12.04
C GLN A 48 -20.83 -20.38 11.14
N ALA A 49 -20.91 -20.64 9.84
CA ALA A 49 -20.21 -19.88 8.82
C ALA A 49 -21.19 -18.94 8.11
N ALA A 50 -20.72 -17.74 7.77
CA ALA A 50 -21.47 -16.79 6.96
C ALA A 50 -20.60 -16.29 5.82
N VAL A 51 -21.19 -16.14 4.63
CA VAL A 51 -20.53 -15.54 3.47
C VAL A 51 -20.61 -14.03 3.59
N LEU A 52 -19.52 -13.40 4.01
CA LEU A 52 -19.45 -11.94 4.08
C LEU A 52 -19.36 -11.30 2.69
N LEU A 53 -18.71 -11.95 1.73
CA LEU A 53 -18.63 -11.51 0.33
C LEU A 53 -18.46 -12.72 -0.59
N SER A 54 -19.07 -12.65 -1.78
CA SER A 54 -18.81 -13.58 -2.88
C SER A 54 -18.79 -12.78 -4.18
N LYS A 55 -17.78 -13.01 -5.00
CA LYS A 55 -17.62 -12.37 -6.31
C LYS A 55 -17.15 -13.41 -7.32
N SER A 56 -17.85 -13.51 -8.45
CA SER A 56 -17.41 -14.33 -9.57
C SER A 56 -16.26 -13.63 -10.28
N ILE A 57 -15.15 -14.33 -10.47
CA ILE A 57 -13.95 -13.81 -11.13
C ILE A 57 -13.77 -14.59 -12.44
N GLY A 58 -13.53 -13.87 -13.53
CA GLY A 58 -13.28 -14.49 -14.83
C GLY A 58 -11.96 -15.26 -14.86
N ALA A 59 -11.83 -16.22 -15.78
CA ALA A 59 -10.55 -16.90 -16.01
C ALA A 59 -9.46 -15.87 -16.37
N ASN A 60 -8.24 -16.07 -15.83
CA ASN A 60 -7.07 -15.20 -16.05
C ASN A 60 -7.25 -13.74 -15.59
N GLN A 61 -8.18 -13.46 -14.68
CA GLN A 61 -8.29 -12.14 -14.06
C GLN A 61 -7.40 -12.03 -12.82
N MET A 62 -6.77 -10.88 -12.67
CA MET A 62 -6.13 -10.46 -11.41
C MET A 62 -7.18 -9.77 -10.56
N VAL A 63 -7.14 -9.97 -9.25
CA VAL A 63 -8.01 -9.29 -8.29
C VAL A 63 -7.19 -8.65 -7.18
N ASP A 64 -7.65 -7.51 -6.71
CA ASP A 64 -7.17 -6.88 -5.49
C ASP A 64 -8.37 -6.44 -4.65
N GLY A 65 -8.26 -6.59 -3.34
CA GLY A 65 -9.31 -6.19 -2.42
C GLY A 65 -8.80 -5.95 -1.02
N ARG A 66 -9.40 -4.96 -0.36
CA ARG A 66 -9.14 -4.62 1.03
C ARG A 66 -10.47 -4.47 1.76
N PHE A 67 -10.57 -5.13 2.91
CA PHE A 67 -11.76 -5.08 3.74
C PHE A 67 -11.40 -4.87 5.20
N GLU A 68 -12.17 -4.04 5.86
CA GLU A 68 -12.28 -3.99 7.31
C GLU A 68 -13.43 -4.91 7.75
N VAL A 69 -13.16 -5.73 8.76
CA VAL A 69 -14.15 -6.63 9.37
C VAL A 69 -14.26 -6.29 10.84
N THR A 70 -15.47 -5.95 11.27
CA THR A 70 -15.76 -5.65 12.67
C THR A 70 -16.58 -6.78 13.28
N ALA A 71 -16.13 -7.34 14.41
CA ALA A 71 -16.84 -8.36 15.17
C ALA A 71 -16.87 -7.98 16.66
N SER A 72 -17.95 -8.33 17.36
CA SER A 72 -18.08 -8.09 18.81
C SER A 72 -17.32 -9.11 19.66
N ASP A 73 -17.01 -10.26 19.07
CA ASP A 73 -16.28 -11.37 19.66
C ASP A 73 -15.25 -11.89 18.64
N GLY A 74 -14.36 -12.79 19.07
CA GLY A 74 -13.40 -13.43 18.17
C GLY A 74 -14.09 -14.14 17.00
N ALA A 75 -13.66 -13.85 15.78
CA ALA A 75 -14.15 -14.47 14.56
C ALA A 75 -12.97 -14.97 13.72
N TYR A 76 -13.12 -16.14 13.12
CA TYR A 76 -12.18 -16.65 12.12
C TYR A 76 -12.59 -16.17 10.74
N LEU A 77 -11.64 -15.61 9.98
CA LEU A 77 -11.86 -15.10 8.65
C LEU A 77 -11.09 -15.93 7.63
N TYR A 78 -11.76 -16.27 6.53
CA TYR A 78 -11.19 -17.05 5.45
C TYR A 78 -11.55 -16.39 4.12
N ALA A 79 -10.56 -16.26 3.24
CA ALA A 79 -10.76 -15.98 1.82
C ALA A 79 -10.57 -17.29 1.06
N VAL A 80 -11.55 -17.68 0.24
CA VAL A 80 -11.50 -18.95 -0.51
C VAL A 80 -11.88 -18.69 -1.97
N VAL A 81 -11.08 -19.24 -2.88
CA VAL A 81 -11.39 -19.28 -4.31
C VAL A 81 -11.93 -20.66 -4.64
N THR A 82 -13.13 -20.74 -5.21
CA THR A 82 -13.71 -22.02 -5.66
C THR A 82 -14.18 -21.92 -7.10
N ASN A 83 -14.27 -23.07 -7.78
CA ASN A 83 -14.84 -23.17 -9.11
C ASN A 83 -16.39 -23.25 -9.10
N SER A 84 -17.01 -22.95 -7.96
CA SER A 84 -18.46 -23.03 -7.74
C SER A 84 -18.97 -21.71 -7.14
N SER A 85 -20.26 -21.44 -7.33
CA SER A 85 -20.94 -20.34 -6.61
C SER A 85 -21.43 -20.76 -5.21
N SER A 86 -21.22 -22.02 -4.82
CA SER A 86 -21.61 -22.54 -3.50
C SER A 86 -20.50 -22.30 -2.47
N ALA A 87 -20.89 -21.88 -1.27
CA ALA A 87 -19.99 -21.77 -0.12
C ALA A 87 -19.71 -23.12 0.57
N ASN A 88 -20.50 -24.16 0.28
CA ASN A 88 -20.39 -25.45 0.94
C ASN A 88 -19.02 -26.11 0.79
N PRO A 89 -18.34 -26.10 -0.39
CA PRO A 89 -16.99 -26.65 -0.50
C PRO A 89 -15.99 -25.94 0.42
N ALA A 90 -16.07 -24.61 0.52
CA ALA A 90 -15.21 -23.82 1.40
C ALA A 90 -15.48 -24.13 2.88
N ILE A 91 -16.75 -24.18 3.28
CA ILE A 91 -17.16 -24.50 4.67
C ILE A 91 -16.76 -25.92 5.04
N ASN A 92 -16.95 -26.89 4.15
CA ASN A 92 -16.61 -28.28 4.43
C ASN A 92 -15.08 -28.47 4.52
N ALA A 93 -14.29 -27.74 3.72
CA ALA A 93 -12.84 -27.78 3.79
C ALA A 93 -12.31 -27.30 5.14
N THR A 94 -12.96 -26.32 5.79
CA THR A 94 -12.54 -25.81 7.10
C THR A 94 -12.98 -26.67 8.28
N GLN A 95 -13.85 -27.67 8.08
CA GLN A 95 -14.26 -28.61 9.14
C GLN A 95 -13.21 -29.68 9.47
N GLY A 96 -12.21 -29.87 8.60
CA GLY A 96 -11.13 -30.84 8.80
C GLY A 96 -10.03 -30.39 9.78
N GLY A 97 -10.17 -29.20 10.39
CA GLY A 97 -9.11 -28.49 11.09
C GLY A 97 -8.63 -27.28 10.29
N PRO A 98 -7.72 -26.45 10.85
CA PRO A 98 -7.11 -25.38 10.09
C PRO A 98 -6.46 -25.98 8.84
N ALA A 99 -6.74 -25.40 7.67
CA ALA A 99 -5.98 -25.71 6.49
C ALA A 99 -4.50 -25.41 6.78
N THR A 100 -3.59 -26.29 6.38
CA THR A 100 -2.17 -25.94 6.31
C THR A 100 -2.11 -24.73 5.39
N GLY A 101 -1.94 -23.54 5.95
CA GLY A 101 -1.89 -22.33 5.15
C GLY A 101 -0.83 -22.52 4.07
N ASP A 102 -1.11 -22.09 2.84
CA ASP A 102 -0.09 -21.99 1.80
C ASP A 102 0.75 -20.73 2.09
N ILE A 103 1.29 -20.67 3.32
CA ILE A 103 2.15 -19.59 3.78
C ILE A 103 3.52 -19.93 3.22
N LEU A 104 3.85 -19.26 2.13
CA LEU A 104 5.14 -19.43 1.50
C LEU A 104 6.21 -18.92 2.47
N MET A 105 7.22 -19.76 2.74
CA MET A 105 8.43 -19.29 3.42
C MET A 105 8.99 -18.10 2.63
N GLY A 106 9.35 -17.04 3.35
CA GLY A 106 9.87 -15.82 2.75
C GLY A 106 11.05 -16.11 1.82
N GLY A 107 11.02 -15.52 0.63
CA GLY A 107 12.05 -15.72 -0.38
C GLY A 107 11.77 -14.87 -1.62
N PRO A 108 12.59 -14.98 -2.68
CA PRO A 108 12.47 -14.12 -3.86
C PRO A 108 11.11 -14.14 -4.58
N ASN A 109 10.26 -15.13 -4.27
CA ASN A 109 8.94 -15.33 -4.88
C ASN A 109 7.77 -15.25 -3.87
N ALA A 110 8.02 -14.85 -2.61
CA ALA A 110 7.01 -14.73 -1.56
C ALA A 110 7.26 -13.46 -0.76
N TYR A 111 6.43 -12.42 -0.96
CA TYR A 111 6.76 -11.05 -0.54
C TYR A 111 5.58 -10.26 0.05
N GLY A 112 5.86 -9.30 0.94
CA GLY A 112 4.88 -8.45 1.61
C GLY A 112 3.86 -9.28 2.40
N ARG A 113 2.58 -8.92 2.31
CA ARG A 113 1.48 -9.73 2.89
C ARG A 113 1.29 -11.10 2.26
N GLU A 114 1.94 -11.39 1.11
CA GLU A 114 1.88 -12.72 0.48
C GLU A 114 2.73 -13.76 1.22
N ALA A 115 3.59 -13.33 2.15
CA ALA A 115 4.46 -14.20 2.98
C ALA A 115 4.04 -14.27 4.46
N GLY A 116 3.01 -13.54 4.90
CA GLY A 116 2.58 -13.59 6.30
C GLY A 116 1.58 -12.51 6.72
N VAL A 117 1.05 -12.65 7.94
CA VAL A 117 0.18 -11.68 8.60
C VAL A 117 1.04 -10.83 9.53
N TYR A 118 1.04 -9.51 9.34
CA TYR A 118 1.81 -8.59 10.18
C TYR A 118 0.89 -7.81 11.10
N GLU A 119 1.13 -7.91 12.40
CA GLU A 119 0.58 -6.97 13.37
C GLU A 119 1.15 -5.57 13.06
N HIS A 120 0.30 -4.55 12.97
CA HIS A 120 0.70 -3.18 12.59
C HIS A 120 1.40 -3.08 11.21
N SER A 121 0.74 -3.50 10.13
CA SER A 121 1.19 -3.24 8.74
C SER A 121 1.16 -1.74 8.33
N GLU A 122 1.42 -0.87 9.30
CA GLU A 122 1.45 0.57 9.24
C GLU A 122 2.86 1.03 9.64
N PHE A 123 3.46 1.87 8.79
CA PHE A 123 4.68 2.59 9.14
C PHE A 123 4.30 4.04 9.45
N LEU A 124 4.49 4.43 10.70
CA LEU A 124 4.35 5.79 11.18
C LEU A 124 5.74 6.39 11.36
N ALA A 125 5.96 7.55 10.76
CA ALA A 125 7.16 8.35 11.01
C ALA A 125 6.77 9.80 11.25
N ASP A 126 7.20 10.32 12.38
CA ASP A 126 7.11 11.72 12.77
C ASP A 126 8.53 12.28 12.97
N PHE A 127 8.86 13.37 12.28
CA PHE A 127 10.12 14.07 12.50
C PHE A 127 10.08 15.50 11.95
N SER A 128 10.97 16.33 12.48
CA SER A 128 11.10 17.74 12.08
C SER A 128 12.16 17.94 11.00
N VAL A 129 11.90 18.86 10.08
CA VAL A 129 12.81 19.31 9.04
C VAL A 129 12.86 20.83 9.03
N GLU A 130 14.04 21.41 9.25
CA GLU A 130 14.25 22.84 9.06
C GLU A 130 14.50 23.15 7.58
N LEU A 131 13.78 24.13 7.04
CA LEU A 131 13.97 24.57 5.66
C LEU A 131 15.33 25.26 5.51
N PRO A 132 16.14 24.89 4.50
CA PRO A 132 17.42 25.55 4.23
C PRO A 132 17.23 27.04 3.99
N ALA A 133 18.22 27.87 4.34
CA ALA A 133 18.14 29.32 4.20
C ALA A 133 17.93 29.79 2.74
N ASP A 134 18.42 29.01 1.78
CA ASP A 134 18.34 29.22 0.33
C ASP A 134 17.61 28.03 -0.34
N VAL A 135 17.55 28.03 -1.68
CA VAL A 135 17.06 26.88 -2.45
C VAL A 135 17.76 25.60 -2.03
N GLY A 136 16.98 24.56 -1.75
CA GLY A 136 17.53 23.28 -1.34
C GLY A 136 16.56 22.13 -1.55
N HIS A 137 17.14 20.92 -1.57
CA HIS A 137 16.42 19.68 -1.74
C HIS A 137 16.74 18.74 -0.58
N LEU A 138 15.72 18.14 0.03
CA LEU A 138 15.85 17.03 0.98
C LEU A 138 15.20 15.80 0.40
N GLY A 139 15.70 14.60 0.70
CA GLY A 139 15.08 13.38 0.19
C GLY A 139 15.09 12.18 1.14
N PHE A 140 13.98 11.43 1.16
CA PHE A 140 13.74 10.24 1.98
C PHE A 140 13.40 9.05 1.11
N CYS A 141 14.00 7.89 1.34
CA CYS A 141 13.82 6.72 0.49
C CYS A 141 12.63 5.84 0.94
N PHE A 142 11.63 5.68 0.09
CA PHE A 142 10.63 4.62 0.13
C PHE A 142 11.15 3.42 -0.68
N ASN A 143 11.92 2.54 -0.05
CA ASN A 143 12.50 1.40 -0.78
C ASN A 143 11.60 0.16 -0.73
N THR A 144 11.45 -0.51 -1.88
CA THR A 144 10.74 -1.78 -2.00
C THR A 144 11.76 -2.90 -2.20
N ALA A 145 11.74 -3.95 -1.38
CA ALA A 145 12.48 -5.17 -1.71
C ALA A 145 11.92 -5.72 -3.04
N GLY A 146 12.79 -5.91 -4.03
CA GLY A 146 12.38 -6.20 -5.40
C GLY A 146 11.56 -7.49 -5.54
N LYS A 147 10.41 -7.38 -6.22
CA LYS A 147 9.50 -8.48 -6.60
C LYS A 147 10.12 -9.53 -7.54
N PHE A 148 11.25 -9.21 -8.18
CA PHE A 148 11.88 -10.08 -9.18
C PHE A 148 13.40 -9.96 -9.11
N ALA A 149 14.08 -11.10 -8.94
CA ALA A 149 15.49 -11.20 -9.31
C ALA A 149 15.58 -11.12 -10.85
N TRP A 150 15.91 -9.96 -11.39
CA TRP A 150 16.19 -9.84 -12.82
C TRP A 150 17.56 -10.47 -13.11
N GLN A 151 17.59 -11.48 -13.99
CA GLN A 151 18.80 -12.22 -14.35
C GLN A 151 19.59 -12.78 -13.15
N GLY A 152 18.89 -13.23 -12.10
CA GLY A 152 19.52 -13.82 -10.92
C GLY A 152 20.21 -12.83 -9.98
N THR A 153 20.06 -11.51 -10.22
CA THR A 153 20.55 -10.48 -9.30
C THR A 153 19.38 -9.92 -8.49
N THR A 154 19.37 -10.14 -7.18
CA THR A 154 18.49 -9.44 -6.25
C THR A 154 18.87 -7.97 -6.24
N LEU A 155 17.95 -7.11 -6.66
CA LEU A 155 18.08 -5.66 -6.52
C LEU A 155 17.87 -5.31 -5.04
N GLN A 156 18.95 -5.44 -4.26
CA GLN A 156 19.09 -5.14 -2.83
C GLN A 156 18.08 -5.84 -1.87
N ASP A 157 18.58 -6.74 -1.00
CA ASP A 157 17.81 -7.27 0.13
C ASP A 157 17.62 -6.17 1.18
N GLN A 158 16.38 -5.70 1.34
CA GLN A 158 16.01 -4.67 2.32
C GLN A 158 14.83 -5.08 3.18
N THR A 159 14.80 -6.36 3.51
CA THR A 159 13.84 -6.92 4.45
C THR A 159 14.16 -6.49 5.89
N ALA A 160 13.14 -6.03 6.63
CA ALA A 160 13.22 -5.79 8.08
C ALA A 160 12.75 -7.04 8.84
N GLY A 161 13.37 -7.36 9.98
CA GLY A 161 12.95 -8.48 10.82
C GLY A 161 11.58 -8.25 11.45
N GLY A 162 10.76 -9.30 11.55
CA GLY A 162 9.47 -9.26 12.23
C GLY A 162 9.61 -8.96 13.73
N LEU A 163 8.75 -8.09 14.27
CA LEU A 163 8.74 -7.73 15.70
C LEU A 163 8.14 -8.82 16.60
N ALA A 164 7.29 -9.68 16.04
CA ALA A 164 6.78 -10.90 16.63
C ALA A 164 6.57 -11.94 15.52
N VAL A 165 6.94 -13.19 15.80
CA VAL A 165 6.88 -14.32 14.85
C VAL A 165 5.83 -15.28 15.39
N LEU A 166 4.72 -15.45 14.68
CA LEU A 166 3.93 -16.68 14.83
C LEU A 166 4.77 -17.82 14.23
N ASP A 167 4.71 -19.03 14.79
CA ASP A 167 5.56 -20.17 14.39
C ASP A 167 5.54 -20.47 12.87
N ASP A 168 4.57 -19.93 12.15
CA ASP A 168 4.29 -20.08 10.73
C ASP A 168 4.27 -18.76 9.91
N SER A 169 4.72 -17.62 10.46
CA SER A 169 4.76 -16.32 9.74
C SER A 169 6.14 -15.96 9.19
N ALA A 170 6.20 -15.16 8.12
CA ALA A 170 7.47 -14.66 7.59
C ALA A 170 8.28 -13.88 8.64
N GLU A 171 9.54 -14.28 8.83
CA GLU A 171 10.50 -13.63 9.74
C GLU A 171 10.89 -12.22 9.29
N ARG A 172 10.49 -11.80 8.08
CA ARG A 172 11.02 -10.63 7.36
C ARG A 172 9.96 -9.97 6.45
N THR A 173 9.93 -8.63 6.39
CA THR A 173 9.07 -7.88 5.46
C THR A 173 9.69 -7.84 4.06
N TRP A 174 9.22 -8.67 3.15
CA TRP A 174 9.71 -8.71 1.77
C TRP A 174 8.98 -7.65 0.92
N GLY A 175 9.43 -6.39 0.94
CA GLY A 175 8.81 -5.33 0.12
C GLY A 175 7.49 -4.79 0.68
N ASN A 176 6.99 -3.71 0.09
CA ASN A 176 5.98 -2.86 0.75
C ASN A 176 4.54 -3.07 0.27
N TYR A 177 4.24 -4.11 -0.52
CA TYR A 177 2.89 -4.32 -1.03
C TYR A 177 1.85 -4.37 0.10
N GLY A 178 0.82 -3.52 -0.02
CA GLY A 178 -0.28 -3.43 0.91
C GLY A 178 0.08 -2.65 2.18
N HIS A 179 1.31 -2.18 2.37
CA HIS A 179 1.64 -1.38 3.53
C HIS A 179 0.93 -0.03 3.48
N HIS A 180 0.50 0.39 4.66
CA HIS A 180 0.05 1.75 4.90
C HIS A 180 1.26 2.54 5.39
N LEU A 181 1.65 3.57 4.65
CA LEU A 181 2.71 4.47 5.06
C LEU A 181 2.05 5.81 5.35
N ARG A 182 2.28 6.36 6.55
CA ARG A 182 1.87 7.71 6.91
C ARG A 182 3.06 8.40 7.55
N VAL A 183 3.50 9.47 6.90
CA VAL A 183 4.63 10.30 7.32
C VAL A 183 4.09 11.68 7.68
N GLU A 184 4.43 12.16 8.86
CA GLU A 184 4.14 13.52 9.31
C GLU A 184 5.45 14.28 9.46
N LEU A 185 5.65 15.27 8.59
CA LEU A 185 6.84 16.09 8.52
C LEU A 185 6.54 17.42 9.20
N GLU A 186 7.16 17.68 10.35
CA GLU A 186 7.12 19.02 10.93
C GLU A 186 8.11 19.92 10.17
N ILE A 187 7.60 20.72 9.25
CA ILE A 187 8.39 21.65 8.44
C ILE A 187 8.57 22.96 9.19
N ILE A 188 9.82 23.31 9.52
CA ILE A 188 10.17 24.54 10.22
C ILE A 188 10.75 25.53 9.22
N ASN A 189 10.08 26.66 8.99
CA ASN A 189 10.62 27.81 8.26
C ASN A 189 11.26 28.79 9.27
N PRO A 190 12.59 28.84 9.39
CA PRO A 190 13.28 29.70 10.36
C PRO A 190 13.37 31.16 9.90
N GLY A 191 13.00 31.47 8.65
CA GLY A 191 13.04 32.82 8.09
C GLY A 191 11.91 33.72 8.59
N ASP A 192 11.90 34.95 8.10
CA ASP A 192 10.87 35.97 8.39
C ASP A 192 9.86 36.16 7.24
N GLN A 193 10.02 35.41 6.15
CA GLN A 193 9.14 35.43 4.97
C GLN A 193 8.63 34.03 4.64
N SER A 194 7.45 33.97 4.04
CA SER A 194 6.87 32.73 3.54
C SER A 194 7.69 32.16 2.38
N ARG A 195 7.81 30.83 2.31
CA ARG A 195 8.58 30.11 1.28
C ARG A 195 7.74 29.07 0.57
N THR A 196 8.06 28.75 -0.67
CA THR A 196 7.33 27.69 -1.39
C THR A 196 8.01 26.35 -1.13
N LEU A 197 7.27 25.41 -0.56
CA LEU A 197 7.66 24.01 -0.45
C LEU A 197 6.93 23.20 -1.52
N THR A 198 7.69 22.59 -2.43
CA THR A 198 7.20 21.57 -3.35
C THR A 198 7.56 20.20 -2.80
N VAL A 199 6.59 19.29 -2.74
CA VAL A 199 6.83 17.87 -2.43
C VAL A 199 6.77 17.10 -3.74
N ALA A 200 7.78 16.28 -4.00
CA ALA A 200 7.87 15.43 -5.19
C ALA A 200 8.20 13.99 -4.80
N LEU A 201 7.86 13.03 -5.67
CA LEU A 201 8.29 11.65 -5.56
C LEU A 201 9.19 11.30 -6.75
N GLY A 202 10.40 10.85 -6.46
CA GLY A 202 11.40 10.50 -7.48
C GLY A 202 11.80 9.04 -7.44
N SER A 203 11.70 8.35 -8.57
CA SER A 203 12.26 7.01 -8.76
C SER A 203 13.78 7.03 -8.59
N LEU A 204 14.31 6.06 -7.85
CA LEU A 204 15.74 5.78 -7.76
C LEU A 204 16.32 5.23 -9.08
N PHE A 205 15.44 4.80 -9.98
CA PHE A 205 15.79 4.27 -11.29
C PHE A 205 15.44 5.30 -12.38
N THR A 206 16.39 5.54 -13.27
CA THR A 206 16.22 6.40 -14.46
C THR A 206 16.28 5.55 -15.73
N ALA A 207 16.03 6.18 -16.89
CA ALA A 207 15.89 5.53 -18.20
C ALA A 207 17.04 4.57 -18.60
N ALA A 208 18.19 4.65 -17.92
CA ALA A 208 19.29 3.69 -18.06
C ALA A 208 18.92 2.24 -17.65
N MET A 209 17.83 2.03 -16.88
CA MET A 209 17.38 0.72 -16.39
C MET A 209 15.89 0.44 -16.64
N ASP A 210 15.35 0.69 -17.84
CA ASP A 210 13.91 0.51 -18.14
C ASP A 210 13.48 -0.95 -18.45
N GLN A 211 14.28 -1.96 -18.06
CA GLN A 211 13.97 -3.37 -18.35
C GLN A 211 14.27 -4.29 -17.15
N PRO A 212 13.24 -4.90 -16.52
CA PRO A 212 11.81 -4.73 -16.78
C PRO A 212 11.33 -3.33 -16.38
N SER A 213 10.25 -2.83 -16.97
CA SER A 213 9.78 -1.46 -16.68
C SER A 213 9.43 -1.31 -15.20
N PHE A 214 10.13 -0.38 -14.53
CA PHE A 214 9.97 -0.10 -13.11
C PHE A 214 9.01 1.07 -12.91
N THR A 215 7.73 0.78 -12.75
CA THR A 215 6.69 1.80 -12.63
C THR A 215 6.21 1.91 -11.18
N TRP A 216 6.02 3.14 -10.73
CA TRP A 216 5.22 3.45 -9.54
C TRP A 216 3.89 4.04 -10.01
N SER A 217 2.79 3.48 -9.52
CA SER A 217 1.43 3.98 -9.76
C SER A 217 0.65 3.86 -8.47
N ALA A 218 0.45 4.95 -7.75
CA ALA A 218 -0.31 4.92 -6.49
C ALA A 218 -1.06 6.24 -6.26
N PRO A 219 -2.27 6.19 -5.69
CA PRO A 219 -2.86 7.38 -5.10
C PRO A 219 -2.10 7.72 -3.81
N MET A 220 -1.80 8.99 -3.59
CA MET A 220 -1.19 9.49 -2.35
C MET A 220 -2.00 10.64 -1.80
N ARG A 221 -2.28 10.63 -0.49
CA ARG A 221 -2.78 11.80 0.22
C ARG A 221 -1.57 12.64 0.67
N VAL A 222 -1.54 13.92 0.30
CA VAL A 222 -0.41 14.80 0.58
C VAL A 222 -0.85 16.24 0.84
N GLY A 223 -0.16 16.93 1.74
CA GLY A 223 -0.28 18.37 1.94
C GLY A 223 -0.19 18.79 3.40
N PRO A 224 -0.35 20.08 3.71
CA PRO A 224 -0.41 20.55 5.09
C PRO A 224 -1.57 19.88 5.84
N LEU A 225 -1.32 19.50 7.09
CA LEU A 225 -2.26 18.79 7.95
C LEU A 225 -3.63 19.50 7.97
N GLY A 226 -4.69 18.77 7.61
CA GLY A 226 -6.06 19.27 7.53
C GLY A 226 -6.45 19.91 6.18
N SER A 227 -5.54 19.95 5.21
CA SER A 227 -5.77 20.47 3.85
C SER A 227 -5.24 19.52 2.76
N GLU A 228 -5.05 18.25 3.12
CA GLU A 228 -4.48 17.24 2.25
C GLU A 228 -5.33 16.99 1.00
N GLN A 229 -4.65 16.64 -0.09
CA GLN A 229 -5.26 16.28 -1.36
C GLN A 229 -4.82 14.88 -1.76
N ILE A 230 -5.69 14.14 -2.44
CA ILE A 230 -5.31 12.86 -3.04
C ILE A 230 -4.86 13.13 -4.48
N VAL A 231 -3.63 12.76 -4.78
CA VAL A 231 -3.00 12.92 -6.10
C VAL A 231 -2.62 11.56 -6.68
N ASP A 232 -2.62 11.49 -8.01
CA ASP A 232 -2.29 10.27 -8.75
C ASP A 232 -0.80 10.29 -9.08
N VAL A 233 -0.04 9.47 -8.38
CA VAL A 233 1.42 9.46 -8.53
C VAL A 233 1.83 8.44 -9.56
N TRP A 234 2.58 8.90 -10.55
CA TRP A 234 3.07 8.07 -11.64
C TRP A 234 4.53 8.37 -11.96
N THR A 235 5.43 7.43 -11.63
CA THR A 235 6.84 7.52 -12.05
C THR A 235 7.20 6.33 -12.92
N THR A 236 7.93 6.57 -13.99
CA THR A 236 8.55 5.53 -14.84
C THR A 236 10.05 5.83 -14.96
N PRO A 237 10.88 4.92 -15.48
CA PRO A 237 12.29 5.22 -15.71
C PRO A 237 12.50 6.42 -16.67
N THR A 238 11.56 6.65 -17.60
CA THR A 238 11.57 7.78 -18.54
C THR A 238 10.91 9.05 -18.00
N MET A 239 10.12 8.95 -16.92
CA MET A 239 9.53 10.06 -16.17
C MET A 239 9.78 9.81 -14.67
N PRO A 240 11.04 9.97 -14.21
CA PRO A 240 11.46 9.46 -12.92
C PRO A 240 11.08 10.37 -11.75
N VAL A 241 10.39 11.49 -11.98
CA VAL A 241 9.96 12.41 -10.91
C VAL A 241 8.54 12.86 -11.20
N ASP A 242 7.72 12.89 -10.15
CA ASP A 242 6.36 13.41 -10.18
C ASP A 242 6.16 14.39 -9.02
N GLU A 243 5.66 15.59 -9.31
CA GLU A 243 5.39 16.61 -8.30
C GLU A 243 4.05 16.34 -7.65
N LEU A 244 4.04 16.16 -6.33
CA LEU A 244 2.86 15.83 -5.55
C LEU A 244 2.04 17.08 -5.20
N GLY A 245 2.71 18.22 -5.06
CA GLY A 245 2.07 19.50 -4.78
C GLY A 245 3.05 20.56 -4.31
N SER A 246 2.57 21.81 -4.23
CA SER A 246 3.35 22.95 -3.75
C SER A 246 2.51 23.81 -2.82
N TRP A 247 3.10 24.23 -1.69
CA TRP A 247 2.43 25.02 -0.66
C TRP A 247 3.31 26.15 -0.17
N MET A 248 2.69 27.27 0.21
CA MET A 248 3.36 28.35 0.91
C MET A 248 3.49 27.99 2.39
N ILE A 249 4.71 28.04 2.92
CA ILE A 249 5.04 27.79 4.32
C ILE A 249 5.44 29.12 4.96
N ASP A 250 4.57 29.64 5.81
CA ASP A 250 4.83 30.85 6.60
C ASP A 250 5.94 30.62 7.65
N PRO A 251 6.58 31.69 8.16
CA PRO A 251 7.50 31.60 9.29
C PRO A 251 6.92 30.79 10.47
N GLY A 252 7.72 29.88 11.03
CA GLY A 252 7.29 28.99 12.11
C GLY A 252 7.23 27.52 11.68
N SER A 253 6.30 26.76 12.25
CA SER A 253 6.16 25.31 12.02
C SER A 253 4.85 24.99 11.32
N THR A 254 4.92 24.14 10.29
CA THR A 254 3.78 23.57 9.56
C THR A 254 3.96 22.06 9.45
N VAL A 255 2.95 21.28 9.84
CA VAL A 255 2.98 19.83 9.61
C VAL A 255 2.50 19.53 8.19
N VAL A 256 3.30 18.81 7.42
CA VAL A 256 2.95 18.27 6.09
C VAL A 256 2.83 16.77 6.20
N THR A 257 1.73 16.22 5.73
CA THR A 257 1.47 14.77 5.75
C THR A 257 1.67 14.17 4.36
N VAL A 258 2.18 12.94 4.34
CA VAL A 258 2.25 12.07 3.16
C VAL A 258 1.72 10.71 3.57
N GLU A 259 0.64 10.27 2.94
CA GLU A 259 -0.02 9.00 3.25
C GLU A 259 -0.27 8.20 1.97
N VAL A 260 0.06 6.90 1.99
CA VAL A 260 -0.10 5.99 0.85
C VAL A 260 -0.41 4.56 1.31
N PHE A 261 -1.33 3.92 0.59
CA PHE A 261 -1.46 2.45 0.59
C PHE A 261 -0.79 1.91 -0.66
N VAL A 262 0.36 1.25 -0.48
CA VAL A 262 1.23 0.79 -1.58
C VAL A 262 0.53 -0.32 -2.41
N PRO A 263 0.14 -0.07 -3.68
CA PRO A 263 -0.47 -1.09 -4.54
C PRO A 263 0.54 -2.16 -5.01
N GLY A 264 0.06 -3.38 -5.31
CA GLY A 264 0.86 -4.61 -5.46
C GLY A 264 1.74 -4.78 -6.69
N LEU A 265 1.93 -3.71 -7.46
CA LEU A 265 2.78 -3.71 -8.66
C LEU A 265 3.75 -2.54 -8.68
N ILE A 266 4.17 -2.08 -7.50
CA ILE A 266 5.29 -1.16 -7.41
C ILE A 266 6.59 -1.94 -7.53
N THR A 267 7.40 -1.54 -8.49
CA THR A 267 8.68 -2.20 -8.79
C THR A 267 9.88 -1.27 -8.70
N ALA A 268 9.67 0.04 -8.51
CA ALA A 268 10.73 1.04 -8.35
C ALA A 268 10.81 1.53 -6.90
N GLY A 269 12.02 1.50 -6.31
CA GLY A 269 12.31 2.28 -5.11
C GLY A 269 12.12 3.77 -5.40
N GLN A 270 11.51 4.49 -4.46
CA GLN A 270 11.16 5.89 -4.60
C GLN A 270 11.87 6.74 -3.55
N GLN A 271 11.98 8.03 -3.82
CA GLN A 271 12.48 9.05 -2.92
C GLN A 271 11.43 10.14 -2.80
N LEU A 272 10.89 10.36 -1.60
CA LEU A 272 10.18 11.58 -1.28
C LEU A 272 11.17 12.72 -1.30
N GLN A 273 10.90 13.79 -2.04
CA GLN A 273 11.75 14.95 -2.16
C GLN A 273 11.00 16.20 -1.69
N LEU A 274 11.69 17.06 -0.96
CA LEU A 274 11.22 18.37 -0.54
C LEU A 274 12.06 19.42 -1.25
N TRP A 275 11.46 20.26 -2.07
CA TRP A 275 12.14 21.32 -2.81
C TRP A 275 11.68 22.67 -2.27
N VAL A 276 12.63 23.54 -1.93
CA VAL A 276 12.34 24.85 -1.33
C VAL A 276 12.73 25.94 -2.31
N ASN A 277 11.80 26.85 -2.60
CA ASN A 277 11.99 28.01 -3.45
C ASN A 277 11.56 29.31 -2.76
#